data_AF-A0A2V7UBM0-F1
#
_entry.id   AF-A0A2V7UBM0-F1
#
_cell.length_a   1.000
_cell.length_b   1.000
_cell.length_c   1.000
_cell.angle_alpha   90.00
_cell.angle_beta   90.00
_cell.angle_gamma   90.00
#
_symmetry.space_group_name_H-M   'P 1'
#
loop_
_entity.id
_entity.type
_entity.pdbx_description
1 polymer ?
#
loop_
_entity_poly.entity_id
_entity_poly.type
_entity_poly.pdbx_seq_one_letter_code
_entity_poly.pdbx_strand_id
1 'polypeptide(L)' 'MPTAARIDVLLSILNATDVGTLDSVADKLRQVQEELRDLDRPELAERAGEAVAALRRGDLLEFKRARAFLQSKIGHLR' A
#
# COMPACT_ATOMS: atom_id res chain seq x y z
N MET A 1 -16.99 2.64 -8.68
CA MET A 1 -17.26 2.97 -7.26
C MET A 1 -16.83 4.40 -6.99
N PRO A 2 -17.51 5.15 -6.10
CA PRO A 2 -17.08 6.50 -5.73
C PRO A 2 -15.69 6.48 -5.10
N THR A 3 -14.85 7.47 -5.42
CA THR A 3 -13.42 7.54 -5.05
C THR A 3 -13.16 7.34 -3.55
N ALA A 4 -14.03 7.88 -2.68
CA ALA A 4 -13.93 7.72 -1.23
C ALA A 4 -14.04 6.24 -0.78
N ALA A 5 -14.95 5.46 -1.39
CA ALA A 5 -15.07 4.03 -1.08
C ALA A 5 -13.83 3.24 -1.52
N ARG A 6 -13.16 3.69 -2.58
CA ARG A 6 -11.92 3.10 -3.08
C ARG A 6 -10.74 3.36 -2.14
N ILE A 7 -10.65 4.57 -1.61
CA ILE A 7 -9.65 4.98 -0.62
C ILE A 7 -9.79 4.19 0.68
N ASP A 8 -11.03 4.00 1.16
CA ASP A 8 -11.29 3.24 2.39
C ASP A 8 -10.85 1.77 2.26
N VAL A 9 -10.99 1.17 1.07
CA VAL A 9 -10.48 -0.18 0.77
C VAL A 9 -8.94 -0.20 0.81
N LEU A 10 -8.26 0.77 0.20
CA LEU A 10 -6.79 0.85 0.22
C LEU A 10 -6.25 0.97 1.65
N LEU A 11 -6.88 1.79 2.49
CA LEU A 11 -6.51 1.91 3.91
C LEU A 11 -6.76 0.61 4.68
N SER A 12 -7.87 -0.07 4.43
CA SER A 12 -8.17 -1.37 5.04
C SER A 12 -7.11 -2.41 4.70
N ILE A 13 -6.66 -2.45 3.44
CA ILE A 13 -5.60 -3.35 2.98
C ILE A 13 -4.27 -3.04 3.69
N LEU A 14 -3.88 -1.76 3.75
CA LEU A 14 -2.66 -1.33 4.45
C LEU A 14 -2.70 -1.61 5.96
N ASN A 15 -3.87 -1.55 6.59
CA ASN A 15 -4.05 -1.89 8.00
C ASN A 15 -4.03 -3.41 8.25
N ALA A 16 -4.61 -4.20 7.33
CA ALA A 16 -4.60 -5.66 7.41
C ALA A 16 -3.20 -6.28 7.26
N THR A 17 -2.22 -5.48 6.86
CA THR A 17 -0.83 -5.88 6.71
C THR A 17 -0.14 -6.27 8.02
N ASP A 18 -0.73 -5.96 9.17
CA ASP A 18 -0.31 -6.48 10.48
C ASP A 18 -0.89 -7.88 10.80
N VAL A 19 -1.78 -8.41 9.96
CA VAL A 19 -2.50 -9.68 10.15
C VAL A 19 -2.46 -10.50 8.85
N GLY A 20 -1.35 -11.17 8.57
CA GLY A 20 -1.20 -12.03 7.39
C GLY A 20 0.21 -12.63 7.22
N THR A 21 0.35 -13.60 6.33
CA THR A 21 1.66 -14.11 5.89
C THR A 21 2.34 -13.07 4.99
N LEU A 22 3.68 -13.07 4.92
CA LEU A 22 4.46 -12.15 4.09
C LEU A 22 3.99 -12.13 2.63
N ASP A 23 3.63 -13.28 2.06
CA ASP A 23 3.13 -13.37 0.68
C ASP A 23 1.76 -12.69 0.52
N SER A 24 0.84 -12.90 1.46
CA SER A 24 -0.47 -12.26 1.44
C SER A 24 -0.39 -10.73 1.56
N VAL A 25 0.62 -10.25 2.30
CA VAL A 25 0.95 -8.83 2.43
C VAL A 25 1.51 -8.28 1.12
N ALA A 26 2.42 -9.01 0.47
CA ALA A 26 3.02 -8.62 -0.80
C ALA A 26 1.98 -8.47 -1.92
N ASP A 27 1.01 -9.38 -1.98
CA ASP A 27 -0.04 -9.37 -2.99
C ASP A 27 -1.03 -8.22 -2.78
N LYS A 28 -1.42 -7.98 -1.53
CA LYS A 28 -2.23 -6.84 -1.11
C LYS A 28 -1.58 -5.49 -1.47
N LEU A 29 -0.29 -5.34 -1.23
CA LEU A 29 0.44 -4.11 -1.60
C LEU A 29 0.59 -3.95 -3.12
N ARG A 30 0.67 -5.06 -3.87
CA ARG A 30 0.68 -5.03 -5.34
C ARG A 30 -0.67 -4.54 -5.88
N GLN A 31 -1.78 -5.00 -5.28
CA GLN A 31 -3.12 -4.50 -5.60
C GLN A 31 -3.25 -2.99 -5.29
N VAL A 32 -2.70 -2.53 -4.16
CA VAL A 32 -2.64 -1.08 -3.83
C VAL A 32 -1.82 -0.31 -4.87
N GLN A 33 -0.69 -0.85 -5.32
CA GLN A 33 0.14 -0.22 -6.34
C GLN A 33 -0.61 -0.06 -7.67
N GLU A 34 -1.32 -1.08 -8.13
CA GLU A 34 -2.11 -1.04 -9.38
C GLU A 34 -3.23 -0.01 -9.28
N GLU A 35 -4.00 -0.02 -8.20
CA GLU A 35 -5.06 0.96 -7.96
C GLU A 35 -4.54 2.40 -7.86
N LEU A 36 -3.33 2.62 -7.32
CA LEU A 36 -2.71 3.95 -7.31
C LEU A 36 -2.29 4.43 -8.70
N ARG A 37 -1.90 3.51 -9.61
CA ARG A 37 -1.66 3.87 -11.01
C ARG A 37 -2.96 4.24 -11.71
N ASP A 38 -4.02 3.47 -11.48
CA ASP A 38 -5.34 3.74 -12.06
C ASP A 38 -5.95 5.06 -11.56
N LEU A 39 -5.54 5.52 -10.37
CA LEU A 39 -5.89 6.82 -9.80
C LEU A 39 -4.97 7.97 -10.25
N ASP A 40 -4.08 7.73 -11.22
CA ASP A 40 -3.14 8.70 -11.76
C ASP A 40 -2.20 9.29 -10.66
N ARG A 41 -1.79 8.43 -9.72
CA ARG A 41 -0.85 8.73 -8.62
C ARG A 41 0.44 7.92 -8.76
N PRO A 42 1.25 8.17 -9.79
CA PRO A 42 2.43 7.36 -10.09
C PRO A 42 3.47 7.37 -8.96
N GLU A 43 3.64 8.48 -8.24
CA GLU A 43 4.63 8.56 -7.15
C GLU A 43 4.24 7.69 -5.94
N LEU A 44 2.93 7.58 -5.68
CA LEU A 44 2.42 6.69 -4.62
C LEU A 44 2.51 5.23 -5.05
N ALA A 45 2.25 4.94 -6.33
CA ALA A 45 2.40 3.60 -6.89
C ALA A 45 3.86 3.12 -6.87
N GLU A 46 4.82 4.00 -7.13
CA GLU A 46 6.25 3.71 -7.01
C GLU A 46 6.59 3.33 -5.55
N ARG A 47 6.13 4.15 -4.60
CA ARG A 47 6.35 3.91 -3.17
C ARG A 47 5.72 2.61 -2.66
N ALA A 48 4.57 2.21 -3.22
CA ALA A 48 3.98 0.89 -2.96
C ALA A 48 4.83 -0.26 -3.51
N GLY A 49 5.45 -0.09 -4.69
CA GLY A 49 6.39 -1.05 -5.26
C GLY A 49 7.66 -1.22 -4.40
N GLU A 50 8.21 -0.13 -3.88
CA GLU A 50 9.34 -0.15 -2.95
C GLU A 50 9.00 -0.92 -1.67
N ALA A 51 7.79 -0.74 -1.13
CA ALA A 51 7.31 -1.50 0.03
C ALA A 51 7.27 -3.01 -0.24
N VAL A 52 6.79 -3.43 -1.43
CA VAL A 52 6.80 -4.84 -1.84
C VAL A 52 8.23 -5.39 -1.96
N ALA A 53 9.14 -4.60 -2.53
CA ALA A 53 10.53 -5.00 -2.70
C ALA A 53 11.25 -5.15 -1.34
N ALA A 54 11.07 -4.21 -0.42
CA ALA A 54 11.61 -4.26 0.93
C ALA A 54 11.11 -5.49 1.70
N LEU A 55 9.80 -5.75 1.62
CA LEU A 55 9.17 -6.92 2.23
C LEU A 55 9.78 -8.24 1.70
N ARG A 56 9.96 -8.38 0.38
CA ARG A 56 10.56 -9.57 -0.25
C ARG A 56 12.02 -9.77 0.14
N ARG A 57 12.76 -8.70 0.40
CA ARG A 57 14.15 -8.75 0.89
C ARG A 57 14.25 -9.04 2.40
N GLY A 58 13.13 -9.10 3.12
CA GLY A 58 13.11 -9.23 4.57
C GLY A 58 13.48 -7.94 5.31
N ASP A 59 13.53 -6.79 4.63
CA ASP A 59 13.76 -5.50 5.26
C ASP A 59 12.46 -4.94 5.85
N LEU A 60 12.12 -5.46 7.03
CA LEU A 60 10.88 -5.11 7.74
C LEU A 60 10.86 -3.64 8.20
N LEU A 61 12.02 -3.00 8.39
CA LEU A 61 12.09 -1.62 8.83
C LEU A 61 11.74 -0.66 7.68
N GLU A 62 12.34 -0.88 6.52
CA GLU A 62 12.03 -0.13 5.30
C GLU A 62 10.56 -0.35 4.89
N PHE A 63 10.09 -1.59 4.95
CA PHE A 63 8.70 -1.93 4.70
C PHE A 63 7.72 -1.13 5.59
N LYS A 64 7.93 -1.13 6.93
CA LYS A 64 7.08 -0.39 7.87
C LYS A 64 7.06 1.11 7.60
N ARG A 65 8.21 1.69 7.26
CA ARG A 65 8.32 3.12 6.89
C ARG A 65 7.54 3.44 5.63
N ALA A 66 7.69 2.63 4.58
CA ALA A 66 6.96 2.82 3.33
C ALA A 66 5.44 2.67 3.53
N ARG A 67 5.00 1.69 4.32
CA ARG A 67 3.59 1.50 4.69
C ARG A 67 3.02 2.72 5.43
N ALA A 68 3.69 3.21 6.46
CA ALA A 68 3.22 4.35 7.24
C ALA A 68 3.08 5.62 6.39
N PHE A 69 4.03 5.82 5.46
CA PHE A 69 3.95 6.91 4.49
C PHE A 69 2.71 6.79 3.60
N LEU A 70 2.44 5.60 3.05
CA LEU A 70 1.27 5.34 2.22
C LEU A 70 -0.03 5.56 2.99
N GLN A 71 -0.13 5.07 4.23
CA GLN A 71 -1.29 5.28 5.10
C GLN A 71 -1.57 6.77 5.32
N SER A 72 -0.54 7.56 5.62
CA SER A 72 -0.68 9.01 5.79
C SER A 72 -1.16 9.67 4.48
N LYS A 73 -0.47 9.42 3.35
CA LYS A 73 -0.79 10.09 2.09
C LYS A 73 -2.15 9.71 1.52
N ILE A 74 -2.53 8.43 1.58
CA ILE A 74 -3.84 7.97 1.12
C ILE A 74 -4.95 8.47 2.05
N GLY A 75 -4.70 8.54 3.37
CA GLY A 75 -5.65 9.11 4.32
C GLY A 75 -6.01 10.56 4.05
N HIS A 76 -5.08 11.34 3.46
CA HIS A 76 -5.33 12.72 3.04
C HIS A 76 -6.12 12.86 1.72
N LEU A 77 -6.36 11.77 0.99
CA LEU A 77 -7.13 11.79 -0.26
C LEU A 77 -8.64 11.60 -0.03
N ARG A 78 -9.04 11.25 1.19
CA ARG A 78 -10.44 11.02 1.60
C ARG A 78 -11.23 12.32 1.61
#